data_AF-A0A7C3D5U4-F1
#
_entry.id   AF-A0A7C3D5U4-F1
#
_cell.length_a   1.000
_cell.length_b   1.000
_cell.length_c   1.000
_cell.angle_alpha   90.00
_cell.angle_beta   90.00
_cell.angle_gamma   90.00
#
_symmetry.space_group_name_H-M   'P 1'
#
loop_
_entity.id
_entity.type
_entity.pdbx_description
1 polymer ?
#
loop_
_entity_poly.entity_id
_entity_poly.type
_entity_poly.pdbx_seq_one_letter_code
_entity_poly.pdbx_strand_id
1 'polypeptide(L)'
;MVESLRTAMSAPDLRRRILFTIFLLVVYRAVANIPVPGVNLTAWLAFTSQAGGSNQIVGFLDLLSGGAVRRFSVMAMGVYPYITASIIIQLLTPIVPQLQEMSEEGESGRNRINKLTYYITVPLALLQAIGQIRLIGFSLGGGGADGLASIMPNFGLTAGTILPTSMTLMAMLGGTMFALWLGELITEDGIGQGISLIIFSGIVSGILPGLASLFALPDQSARIFSFISFLIITVATIFVIVIVQEGQRRIPVQYGRRVRGRKVYQGQSSYIPLKVNTAGMIPIIFASSILIFPPLLAGLFINGNGGIVDSIATAVASFS
;
A
#
# COMPACT_ATOMS: atom_id res chain seq x y z
N MET A 1 29.55 1.33 3.23
CA MET A 1 28.16 0.90 3.53
C MET A 1 28.10 -0.17 4.63
N VAL A 2 28.89 -1.25 4.57
CA VAL A 2 28.92 -2.28 5.63
C VAL A 2 29.44 -1.74 6.98
N GLU A 3 30.44 -0.86 6.97
CA GLU A 3 30.87 -0.14 8.18
C GLU A 3 29.78 0.78 8.74
N SER A 4 29.04 1.49 7.88
CA SER A 4 27.92 2.33 8.30
C SER A 4 26.81 1.53 8.97
N LEU A 5 26.54 0.31 8.49
CA LEU A 5 25.63 -0.65 9.13
C LEU A 5 26.15 -1.12 10.50
N ARG A 6 27.45 -1.38 10.61
CA ARG A 6 28.09 -1.76 11.87
C ARG A 6 28.08 -0.63 12.89
N THR A 7 28.32 0.61 12.45
CA THR A 7 28.24 1.82 13.28
C THR A 7 26.79 2.15 13.66
N ALA A 8 25.83 1.88 12.77
CA ALA A 8 24.41 2.04 13.07
C ALA A 8 23.93 1.05 14.14
N MET A 9 24.46 -0.18 14.12
CA MET A 9 24.20 -1.20 15.13
C MET A 9 24.93 -0.98 16.45
N SER A 10 26.03 -0.21 16.47
CA SER A 10 26.78 0.12 17.68
C SER A 10 26.22 1.33 18.43
N ALA A 11 25.52 2.25 17.76
CA ALA A 11 24.85 3.37 18.40
C ALA A 11 23.59 2.89 19.17
N PRO A 12 23.53 3.03 20.51
CA PRO A 12 22.47 2.46 21.33
C PRO A 12 21.08 3.04 20.99
N ASP A 13 20.99 4.34 20.69
CA ASP A 13 19.73 4.97 20.28
C ASP A 13 19.22 4.41 18.95
N LEU A 14 20.11 4.31 17.95
CA LEU A 14 19.70 3.83 16.63
C LEU A 14 19.34 2.34 16.67
N ARG A 15 20.10 1.53 17.42
CA ARG A 15 19.78 0.12 17.66
C ARG A 15 18.40 -0.05 18.29
N ARG A 16 18.04 0.77 19.30
CA ARG A 16 16.73 0.72 19.93
C ARG A 16 15.62 1.02 18.93
N ARG A 17 15.77 2.04 18.09
CA ARG A 17 14.80 2.39 17.04
C ARG A 17 14.68 1.32 15.95
N ILE A 18 15.79 0.69 15.55
CA ILE A 18 15.77 -0.45 14.61
C ILE A 18 14.99 -1.62 15.21
N LEU A 19 15.34 -2.03 16.44
CA LEU A 19 14.68 -3.16 17.11
C LEU A 19 13.20 -2.90 17.33
N PHE A 20 12.84 -1.67 17.70
CA PHE A 20 11.45 -1.25 17.85
C PHE A 20 10.67 -1.34 16.53
N THR A 21 11.27 -0.85 15.44
CA THR A 21 10.68 -0.94 14.10
C THR A 21 10.48 -2.40 13.68
N ILE A 22 11.49 -3.26 13.85
CA ILE A 22 11.38 -4.69 13.53
C ILE A 22 10.31 -5.37 14.38
N PHE A 23 10.25 -5.06 15.68
CA PHE A 23 9.24 -5.60 16.58
C PHE A 23 7.83 -5.24 16.12
N LEU A 24 7.56 -3.97 15.78
CA LEU A 24 6.25 -3.56 15.28
C LEU A 24 5.91 -4.18 13.93
N LEU A 25 6.88 -4.39 13.03
CA LEU A 25 6.65 -5.12 11.78
C LEU A 25 6.30 -6.60 12.02
N VAL A 26 6.89 -7.24 13.02
CA VAL A 26 6.52 -8.60 13.43
C VAL A 26 5.11 -8.63 14.02
N VAL A 27 4.73 -7.63 14.84
CA VAL A 27 3.36 -7.50 15.36
C VAL A 27 2.36 -7.30 14.22
N TYR A 28 2.65 -6.39 13.28
CA TYR A 28 1.84 -6.21 12.07
C TYR A 28 1.64 -7.54 11.32
N ARG A 29 2.71 -8.33 11.19
CA ARG A 29 2.65 -9.65 10.55
C ARG A 29 1.82 -10.68 11.30
N ALA A 30 1.93 -10.70 12.63
CA ALA A 30 1.13 -11.59 13.46
C ALA A 30 -0.37 -11.28 13.29
N VAL A 31 -0.73 -10.00 13.28
CA VAL A 31 -2.12 -9.55 13.08
C VAL A 31 -2.61 -9.81 11.65
N ALA A 32 -1.74 -9.68 10.64
CA ALA A 32 -2.06 -10.01 9.24
C ALA A 32 -2.34 -11.51 9.01
N ASN A 33 -2.05 -12.37 9.98
CA ASN A 33 -2.40 -13.79 9.93
C ASN A 33 -3.74 -14.10 10.61
N ILE A 34 -4.36 -13.14 11.29
CA ILE A 34 -5.65 -13.31 11.94
C ILE A 34 -6.74 -13.14 10.86
N PRO A 35 -7.55 -14.18 10.57
CA PRO A 35 -8.61 -14.12 9.57
C PRO A 35 -9.80 -13.28 10.08
N VAL A 36 -10.53 -12.65 9.16
CA VAL A 36 -11.76 -11.93 9.53
C VAL A 36 -12.84 -12.94 9.94
N PRO A 37 -13.57 -12.70 11.05
CA PRO A 37 -14.74 -13.50 11.43
C PRO A 37 -15.79 -13.53 10.31
N GLY A 38 -16.39 -14.70 10.05
CA GLY A 38 -17.49 -14.84 9.08
C GLY A 38 -17.09 -15.28 7.67
N VAL A 39 -15.80 -15.55 7.43
CA VAL A 39 -15.30 -15.96 6.10
C VAL A 39 -14.85 -17.42 6.10
N ASN A 40 -15.32 -18.19 5.10
CA ASN A 40 -14.84 -19.54 4.84
C ASN A 40 -13.49 -19.50 4.11
N LEU A 41 -12.40 -19.58 4.90
CA LEU A 41 -11.03 -19.55 4.37
C LEU A 41 -10.73 -20.70 3.40
N THR A 42 -11.34 -21.87 3.58
CA THR A 42 -11.05 -23.03 2.73
C THR A 42 -11.61 -22.87 1.31
N ALA A 43 -12.80 -22.28 1.17
CA ALA A 43 -13.36 -21.92 -0.13
C ALA A 43 -12.57 -20.80 -0.82
N TRP A 44 -12.11 -19.81 -0.06
CA TRP A 44 -11.29 -18.70 -0.56
C TRP A 44 -9.89 -19.16 -1.01
N LEU A 45 -9.24 -20.04 -0.26
CA LEU A 45 -7.94 -20.58 -0.62
C LEU A 45 -8.01 -21.52 -1.82
N ALA A 46 -9.06 -22.34 -1.93
CA ALA A 46 -9.31 -23.16 -3.12
C ALA A 46 -9.46 -22.27 -4.36
N PHE A 47 -10.24 -21.19 -4.28
CA PHE A 47 -10.41 -20.25 -5.41
C PHE A 47 -9.13 -19.49 -5.77
N THR A 48 -8.44 -18.91 -4.79
CA THR A 48 -7.17 -18.19 -5.03
C THR A 48 -6.05 -19.10 -5.55
N SER A 49 -6.17 -20.41 -5.36
CA SER A 49 -5.24 -21.41 -5.92
C SER A 49 -5.62 -21.96 -7.30
N GLN A 50 -6.91 -21.89 -7.68
CA GLN A 50 -7.46 -22.58 -8.84
C GLN A 50 -7.92 -21.63 -9.96
N ALA A 51 -8.18 -20.36 -9.66
CA ALA A 51 -8.47 -19.34 -10.67
C ALA A 51 -7.20 -18.99 -11.47
N GLY A 52 -6.99 -19.70 -12.58
CA GLY A 52 -5.91 -19.53 -13.57
C GLY A 52 -5.94 -18.21 -14.35
N GLY A 53 -6.19 -17.10 -13.67
CA GLY A 53 -6.31 -15.75 -14.23
C GLY A 53 -6.71 -14.80 -13.12
N SER A 54 -5.84 -14.64 -12.11
CA SER A 54 -6.01 -13.69 -11.02
C SER A 54 -6.52 -12.35 -11.56
N ASN A 55 -7.63 -11.83 -11.03
CA ASN A 55 -7.93 -10.40 -11.15
C ASN A 55 -6.62 -9.66 -10.83
N GLN A 56 -6.06 -8.97 -11.81
CA GLN A 56 -4.72 -8.36 -11.70
C GLN A 56 -4.68 -7.38 -10.51
N ILE A 57 -5.83 -6.79 -10.19
CA ILE A 57 -6.10 -5.99 -9.00
C ILE A 57 -5.92 -6.79 -7.71
N VAL A 58 -6.51 -7.99 -7.59
CA VAL A 58 -6.45 -8.79 -6.36
C VAL A 58 -5.02 -9.25 -6.10
N GLY A 59 -4.29 -9.64 -7.15
CA GLY A 59 -2.86 -9.94 -7.05
C GLY A 59 -2.04 -8.72 -6.61
N PHE A 60 -2.33 -7.55 -7.15
CA PHE A 60 -1.66 -6.32 -6.76
C PHE A 60 -1.98 -5.89 -5.31
N LEU A 61 -3.24 -5.99 -4.90
CA LEU A 61 -3.68 -5.76 -3.52
C LEU A 61 -3.03 -6.74 -2.54
N ASP A 62 -2.83 -8.00 -2.97
CA ASP A 62 -2.17 -9.02 -2.16
C ASP A 62 -0.67 -8.75 -1.98
N LEU A 63 0.03 -8.30 -3.04
CA LEU A 63 1.46 -7.99 -2.99
C LEU A 63 1.78 -6.89 -1.99
N LEU A 64 1.00 -5.82 -1.99
CA LEU A 64 1.22 -4.67 -1.11
C LEU A 64 0.66 -4.88 0.30
N SER A 65 -0.41 -5.68 0.46
CA SER A 65 -0.90 -6.09 1.78
C SER A 65 -0.05 -7.22 2.40
N GLY A 66 0.87 -7.80 1.63
CA GLY A 66 1.78 -8.84 2.07
C GLY A 66 1.11 -10.21 2.28
N GLY A 67 0.10 -10.54 1.48
CA GLY A 67 -0.65 -11.80 1.61
C GLY A 67 -1.93 -11.70 2.45
N ALA A 68 -2.25 -10.52 2.99
CA ALA A 68 -3.41 -10.34 3.88
C ALA A 68 -4.74 -10.44 3.12
N VAL A 69 -4.75 -10.11 1.83
CA VAL A 69 -5.92 -10.27 0.95
C VAL A 69 -6.14 -11.76 0.63
N ARG A 70 -5.08 -12.51 0.31
CA ARG A 70 -5.15 -13.96 0.07
C ARG A 70 -5.58 -14.77 1.30
N ARG A 71 -5.36 -14.26 2.51
CA ARG A 71 -5.83 -14.88 3.76
C ARG A 71 -7.12 -14.29 4.30
N PHE A 72 -7.68 -13.28 3.62
CA PHE A 72 -8.84 -12.51 4.07
C PHE A 72 -8.71 -12.12 5.55
N SER A 73 -7.58 -11.48 5.88
CA SER A 73 -7.25 -11.07 7.24
C SER A 73 -7.97 -9.80 7.66
N VAL A 74 -8.04 -9.55 8.96
CA VAL A 74 -8.47 -8.28 9.56
C VAL A 74 -7.73 -7.07 8.97
N MET A 75 -6.51 -7.28 8.43
CA MET A 75 -5.75 -6.27 7.68
C MET A 75 -5.76 -6.47 6.16
N ALA A 76 -6.80 -7.09 5.59
CA ALA A 76 -6.93 -7.25 4.13
C ALA A 76 -6.95 -5.91 3.37
N MET A 77 -7.39 -4.83 4.02
CA MET A 77 -7.33 -3.47 3.48
C MET A 77 -6.00 -2.76 3.78
N GLY A 78 -5.16 -3.32 4.65
CA GLY A 78 -3.88 -2.76 5.05
C GLY A 78 -3.94 -1.27 5.38
N VAL A 79 -3.07 -0.49 4.72
CA VAL A 79 -2.97 0.96 4.87
C VAL A 79 -3.63 1.72 3.70
N TYR A 80 -4.32 1.00 2.81
CA TYR A 80 -4.84 1.55 1.56
C TYR A 80 -5.89 2.66 1.72
N PRO A 81 -6.88 2.55 2.63
CA PRO A 81 -7.86 3.61 2.79
C PRO A 81 -7.23 4.94 3.15
N TYR A 82 -6.16 4.92 3.95
CA TYR A 82 -5.43 6.13 4.31
C TYR A 82 -4.63 6.69 3.14
N ILE A 83 -3.96 5.82 2.37
CA ILE A 83 -3.24 6.24 1.17
C ILE A 83 -4.21 6.94 0.22
N THR A 84 -5.35 6.33 -0.06
CA THR A 84 -6.39 6.91 -0.91
C THR A 84 -6.90 8.24 -0.34
N ALA A 85 -7.18 8.31 0.96
CA ALA A 85 -7.60 9.57 1.60
C ALA A 85 -6.53 10.67 1.50
N SER A 86 -5.25 10.33 1.71
CA SER A 86 -4.13 11.27 1.61
C SER A 86 -3.97 11.81 0.19
N ILE A 87 -4.24 10.96 -0.79
CA ILE A 87 -4.19 11.31 -2.21
C ILE A 87 -5.36 12.21 -2.59
N ILE A 88 -6.57 11.89 -2.11
CA ILE A 88 -7.75 12.74 -2.30
C ILE A 88 -7.47 14.14 -1.76
N ILE A 89 -6.92 14.25 -0.54
CA ILE A 89 -6.54 15.55 0.02
C ILE A 89 -5.47 16.24 -0.83
N GLN A 90 -4.40 15.53 -1.24
CA GLN A 90 -3.35 16.11 -2.09
C GLN A 90 -3.90 16.65 -3.43
N LEU A 91 -4.88 15.97 -4.02
CA LEU A 91 -5.55 16.42 -5.24
C LEU A 91 -6.54 17.57 -5.01
N LEU A 92 -7.16 17.62 -3.83
CA LEU A 92 -8.06 18.70 -3.44
C LEU A 92 -7.31 19.96 -3.01
N THR A 93 -6.09 19.86 -2.49
CA THR A 93 -5.29 21.01 -2.04
C THR A 93 -5.19 22.15 -3.07
N PRO A 94 -4.86 21.91 -4.36
CA PRO A 94 -4.79 22.98 -5.35
C PRO A 94 -6.18 23.48 -5.82
N ILE A 95 -7.26 22.75 -5.51
CA ILE A 95 -8.63 23.08 -5.93
C ILE A 95 -9.35 23.89 -4.84
N VAL A 96 -9.09 23.57 -3.57
CA VAL A 96 -9.75 24.16 -2.41
C VAL A 96 -8.81 25.17 -1.73
N PRO A 97 -9.10 26.48 -1.78
CA PRO A 97 -8.20 27.52 -1.27
C PRO A 97 -7.91 27.37 0.23
N GLN A 98 -8.88 26.89 1.02
CA GLN A 98 -8.68 26.63 2.46
C GLN A 98 -7.64 25.53 2.72
N LEU A 99 -7.59 24.48 1.88
CA LEU A 99 -6.58 23.44 2.00
C LEU A 99 -5.20 23.95 1.57
N GLN A 100 -5.15 24.83 0.57
CA GLN A 100 -3.92 25.48 0.14
C GLN A 100 -3.34 26.38 1.24
N GLU A 101 -4.17 27.25 1.85
CA GLU A 101 -3.77 28.10 2.98
C GLU A 101 -3.21 27.25 4.14
N MET A 102 -3.91 26.16 4.51
CA MET A 102 -3.42 25.22 5.52
C MET A 102 -2.12 24.52 5.11
N SER A 103 -1.86 24.31 3.82
CA SER A 103 -0.58 23.76 3.37
C SER A 103 0.55 24.78 3.46
N GLU A 104 0.24 26.07 3.37
CA GLU A 104 1.19 27.18 3.42
C GLU A 104 1.50 27.64 4.86
N GLU A 105 0.62 27.33 5.83
CA GLU A 105 0.78 27.58 7.28
C GLU A 105 1.97 26.83 7.95
N GLY A 106 2.71 25.99 7.21
CA GLY A 106 3.87 25.26 7.73
C GLY A 106 3.52 24.02 8.54
N GLU A 107 4.18 23.80 9.69
CA GLU A 107 4.07 22.55 10.46
C GLU A 107 2.69 22.38 11.12
N SER A 108 2.12 23.45 11.67
CA SER A 108 0.78 23.42 12.26
C SER A 108 -0.30 23.08 11.23
N GLY A 109 -0.16 23.63 10.03
CA GLY A 109 -1.08 23.39 8.91
C GLY A 109 -0.99 21.96 8.37
N ARG A 110 0.23 21.42 8.21
CA ARG A 110 0.46 20.01 7.85
C ARG A 110 -0.16 19.05 8.86
N ASN A 111 -0.08 19.35 10.16
CA ASN A 111 -0.72 18.53 11.19
C ASN A 111 -2.25 18.58 11.12
N ARG A 112 -2.86 19.72 10.76
CA ARG A 112 -4.31 19.82 10.52
C ARG A 112 -4.74 18.98 9.32
N ILE A 113 -3.99 19.05 8.22
CA ILE A 113 -4.22 18.24 7.02
C ILE A 113 -4.10 16.74 7.32
N ASN A 114 -3.12 16.34 8.13
CA ASN A 114 -2.99 14.96 8.56
C ASN A 114 -4.21 14.49 9.37
N LYS A 115 -4.68 15.30 10.32
CA LYS A 115 -5.90 14.98 11.10
C LYS A 115 -7.14 14.87 10.21
N LEU A 116 -7.30 15.77 9.24
CA LEU A 116 -8.39 15.71 8.27
C LEU A 116 -8.31 14.41 7.44
N THR A 117 -7.11 14.03 7.03
CA THR A 117 -6.88 12.78 6.28
C THR A 117 -7.33 11.57 7.11
N TYR A 118 -7.05 11.52 8.41
CA TYR A 118 -7.54 10.47 9.29
C TYR A 118 -9.07 10.43 9.38
N TYR A 119 -9.73 11.59 9.51
CA TYR A 119 -11.19 11.63 9.56
C TYR A 119 -11.84 11.17 8.26
N ILE A 120 -11.24 11.44 7.10
CA ILE A 120 -11.71 10.95 5.80
C ILE A 120 -11.43 9.46 5.62
N THR A 121 -10.34 8.97 6.21
CA THR A 121 -9.95 7.55 6.12
C THR A 121 -11.02 6.63 6.72
N VAL A 122 -11.68 7.01 7.82
CA VAL A 122 -12.70 6.18 8.48
C VAL A 122 -13.89 5.85 7.57
N PRO A 123 -14.65 6.83 7.01
CA PRO A 123 -15.77 6.53 6.11
C PRO A 123 -15.29 5.88 4.81
N LEU A 124 -14.11 6.28 4.30
CA LEU A 124 -13.55 5.70 3.09
C LEU A 124 -13.17 4.22 3.30
N ALA A 125 -12.66 3.87 4.47
CA ALA A 125 -12.36 2.48 4.82
C ALA A 125 -13.63 1.63 4.91
N LEU A 126 -14.72 2.17 5.48
CA LEU A 126 -16.00 1.46 5.49
C LEU A 126 -16.55 1.23 4.07
N LEU A 127 -16.50 2.26 3.22
CA LEU A 127 -16.91 2.14 1.83
C LEU A 127 -16.03 1.13 1.07
N GLN A 128 -14.71 1.22 1.22
CA GLN A 128 -13.77 0.32 0.57
C GLN A 128 -13.91 -1.12 1.08
N ALA A 129 -14.27 -1.34 2.35
CA ALA A 129 -14.52 -2.66 2.91
C ALA A 129 -15.74 -3.31 2.24
N ILE A 130 -16.83 -2.56 2.11
CA ILE A 130 -18.06 -3.01 1.43
C ILE A 130 -17.75 -3.32 -0.04
N GLY A 131 -17.08 -2.41 -0.74
CA GLY A 131 -16.73 -2.54 -2.15
C GLY A 131 -15.82 -3.75 -2.40
N GLN A 132 -14.80 -3.94 -1.56
CA GLN A 132 -13.88 -5.07 -1.67
C GLN A 132 -14.59 -6.41 -1.42
N ILE A 133 -15.44 -6.50 -0.40
CA ILE A 133 -16.19 -7.73 -0.11
C ILE A 133 -17.14 -8.09 -1.27
N ARG A 134 -17.87 -7.10 -1.81
CA ARG A 134 -18.81 -7.30 -2.92
C ARG A 134 -18.10 -7.63 -4.23
N LEU A 135 -17.00 -6.94 -4.55
CA LEU A 135 -16.18 -7.22 -5.73
C LEU A 135 -15.63 -8.64 -5.69
N ILE A 136 -15.16 -9.06 -4.51
CA ILE A 136 -14.70 -10.43 -4.28
C ILE A 136 -15.86 -11.40 -4.52
N GLY A 137 -17.01 -11.24 -3.86
CA GLY A 137 -18.17 -12.12 -4.08
C GLY A 137 -18.66 -12.20 -5.53
N PHE A 138 -18.56 -11.10 -6.27
CA PHE A 138 -18.90 -11.04 -7.69
C PHE A 138 -17.90 -11.77 -8.57
N SER A 139 -16.59 -11.57 -8.35
CA SER A 139 -15.53 -12.24 -9.14
C SER A 139 -15.51 -13.76 -8.92
N LEU A 140 -16.00 -14.20 -7.76
CA LEU A 140 -16.18 -15.60 -7.40
C LEU A 140 -17.39 -16.28 -8.06
N GLY A 141 -18.46 -15.54 -8.32
CA GLY A 141 -19.77 -16.09 -8.70
C GLY A 141 -20.10 -16.06 -10.19
N GLY A 142 -19.18 -15.64 -11.07
CA GLY A 142 -19.45 -15.56 -12.51
C GLY A 142 -20.67 -14.69 -12.86
N GLY A 143 -20.97 -13.66 -12.07
CA GLY A 143 -22.13 -12.79 -12.26
C GLY A 143 -23.32 -13.03 -11.33
N GLY A 144 -23.21 -13.84 -10.26
CA GLY A 144 -24.33 -14.10 -9.35
C GLY A 144 -23.99 -14.04 -7.85
N ALA A 145 -25.02 -13.82 -7.03
CA ALA A 145 -25.00 -13.80 -5.56
C ALA A 145 -24.52 -15.12 -4.88
N ASP A 146 -24.36 -16.20 -5.65
CA ASP A 146 -23.96 -17.52 -5.16
C ASP A 146 -22.49 -17.61 -4.72
N GLY A 147 -21.59 -16.84 -5.34
CA GLY A 147 -20.16 -16.82 -4.96
C GLY A 147 -19.95 -16.24 -3.55
N LEU A 148 -20.73 -15.21 -3.22
CA LEU A 148 -20.75 -14.56 -1.91
C LEU A 148 -21.31 -15.51 -0.82
N ALA A 149 -22.34 -16.30 -1.14
CA ALA A 149 -22.93 -17.28 -0.23
C ALA A 149 -21.96 -18.43 0.13
N SER A 150 -21.02 -18.78 -0.75
CA SER A 150 -20.02 -19.83 -0.51
C SER A 150 -18.90 -19.40 0.46
N ILE A 151 -18.56 -18.11 0.49
CA ILE A 151 -17.43 -17.57 1.26
C ILE A 151 -17.89 -16.79 2.48
N MET A 152 -19.03 -16.10 2.40
CA MET A 152 -19.68 -15.46 3.53
C MET A 152 -21.19 -15.69 3.42
N PRO A 153 -21.70 -16.85 3.90
CA PRO A 153 -23.10 -17.25 3.77
C PRO A 153 -24.10 -16.26 4.39
N ASN A 154 -23.62 -15.30 5.20
CA ASN A 154 -24.41 -14.28 5.88
C ASN A 154 -23.99 -12.84 5.54
N PHE A 155 -23.52 -12.55 4.32
CA PHE A 155 -23.29 -11.15 3.91
C PHE A 155 -24.55 -10.55 3.28
N GLY A 156 -25.16 -9.60 3.98
CA GLY A 156 -26.37 -8.92 3.51
C GLY A 156 -26.84 -7.85 4.47
N LEU A 157 -27.61 -6.89 3.96
CA LEU A 157 -28.29 -5.85 4.75
C LEU A 157 -29.68 -6.32 5.21
N THR A 158 -29.90 -7.63 5.29
CA THR A 158 -31.18 -8.22 5.70
C THR A 158 -31.16 -8.45 7.22
N ALA A 159 -32.31 -8.36 7.89
CA ALA A 159 -32.43 -8.37 9.36
C ALA A 159 -31.69 -9.53 10.09
N GLY A 160 -31.44 -10.67 9.43
CA GLY A 160 -30.66 -11.80 9.97
C GLY A 160 -29.14 -11.80 9.68
N THR A 161 -28.66 -10.96 8.76
CA THR A 161 -27.26 -10.94 8.24
C THR A 161 -26.49 -9.65 8.55
N ILE A 162 -27.14 -8.67 9.19
CA ILE A 162 -26.54 -7.39 9.59
C ILE A 162 -25.47 -7.56 10.67
N LEU A 163 -25.70 -8.44 11.66
CA LEU A 163 -24.71 -8.70 12.73
C LEU A 163 -23.37 -9.22 12.20
N PRO A 164 -23.32 -10.29 11.39
CA PRO A 164 -22.06 -10.77 10.82
C PRO A 164 -21.43 -9.75 9.85
N THR A 165 -22.24 -9.08 9.03
CA THR A 165 -21.73 -8.04 8.11
C THR A 165 -21.08 -6.87 8.85
N SER A 166 -21.75 -6.33 9.87
CA SER A 166 -21.22 -5.23 10.69
C SER A 166 -19.99 -5.64 11.50
N MET A 167 -19.94 -6.87 12.00
CA MET A 167 -18.76 -7.42 12.69
C MET A 167 -17.55 -7.48 11.75
N THR A 168 -17.73 -7.98 10.52
CA THR A 168 -16.68 -8.03 9.49
C THR A 168 -16.19 -6.64 9.11
N LEU A 169 -17.11 -5.69 8.88
CA LEU A 169 -16.78 -4.31 8.53
C LEU A 169 -16.03 -3.60 9.66
N MET A 170 -16.48 -3.76 10.90
CA MET A 170 -15.82 -3.18 12.07
C MET A 170 -14.47 -3.83 12.34
N ALA A 171 -14.32 -5.14 12.09
CA ALA A 171 -13.04 -5.83 12.18
C ALA A 171 -12.05 -5.26 11.14
N MET A 172 -12.46 -5.12 9.88
CA MET A 172 -11.59 -4.57 8.82
C MET A 172 -11.25 -3.09 9.04
N LEU A 173 -12.22 -2.29 9.53
CA LEU A 173 -11.97 -0.90 9.93
C LEU A 173 -10.98 -0.84 11.09
N GLY A 174 -11.21 -1.64 12.14
CA GLY A 174 -10.33 -1.73 13.30
C GLY A 174 -8.92 -2.16 12.93
N GLY A 175 -8.78 -3.15 12.03
CA GLY A 175 -7.49 -3.59 11.50
C GLY A 175 -6.75 -2.51 10.73
N THR A 176 -7.47 -1.75 9.89
CA THR A 176 -6.90 -0.61 9.15
C THR A 176 -6.42 0.49 10.10
N MET A 177 -7.24 0.86 11.09
CA MET A 177 -6.87 1.88 12.09
C MET A 177 -5.72 1.42 12.98
N PHE A 178 -5.68 0.13 13.33
CA PHE A 178 -4.56 -0.46 14.04
C PHE A 178 -3.27 -0.44 13.22
N ALA A 179 -3.34 -0.74 11.91
CA ALA A 179 -2.20 -0.63 11.01
C ALA A 179 -1.66 0.80 10.92
N LEU A 180 -2.56 1.80 10.87
CA LEU A 180 -2.19 3.21 10.87
C LEU A 180 -1.51 3.62 12.16
N TRP A 181 -2.08 3.23 13.29
CA TRP A 181 -1.51 3.49 14.61
C TRP A 181 -0.09 2.88 14.74
N LEU A 182 0.11 1.64 14.27
CA LEU A 182 1.44 1.04 14.20
C LEU A 182 2.40 1.84 13.30
N GLY A 183 1.90 2.34 12.16
CA GLY A 183 2.67 3.17 11.23
C GLY A 183 3.10 4.50 11.84
N GLU A 184 2.24 5.15 12.62
CA GLU A 184 2.60 6.36 13.35
C GLU A 184 3.64 6.08 14.43
N LEU A 185 3.46 4.99 15.18
CA LEU A 185 4.39 4.60 16.24
C LEU A 185 5.80 4.31 15.68
N ILE A 186 5.90 3.68 14.50
CA ILE A 186 7.18 3.51 13.78
C ILE A 186 7.75 4.86 13.32
N THR A 187 6.92 5.83 12.97
CA THR A 187 7.37 7.15 12.50
C THR A 187 7.91 8.01 13.66
N GLU A 188 7.29 7.91 14.84
CA GLU A 188 7.69 8.67 16.03
C GLU A 188 8.91 8.06 16.73
N ASP A 189 8.84 6.76 17.06
CA ASP A 189 9.84 6.06 17.88
C ASP A 189 10.79 5.17 17.07
N GLY A 190 10.49 4.95 15.79
CA GLY A 190 11.27 4.09 14.89
C GLY A 190 12.17 4.86 13.93
N ILE A 191 12.32 4.31 12.72
CA ILE A 191 13.19 4.85 11.68
C ILE A 191 12.40 5.04 10.39
N GLY A 192 12.55 6.22 9.78
CA GLY A 192 11.92 6.51 8.50
C GLY A 192 10.42 6.77 8.62
N GLN A 193 9.68 6.46 7.57
CA GLN A 193 8.22 6.63 7.52
C GLN A 193 7.55 5.28 7.75
N GLY A 194 6.79 5.13 8.83
CA GLY A 194 6.24 3.85 9.24
C GLY A 194 5.26 3.25 8.24
N ILE A 195 4.40 4.06 7.62
CA ILE A 195 3.47 3.58 6.57
C ILE A 195 4.24 3.01 5.38
N SER A 196 5.30 3.68 4.93
CA SER A 196 6.18 3.19 3.86
C SER A 196 6.85 1.87 4.23
N LEU A 197 7.30 1.74 5.48
CA LEU A 197 7.92 0.51 5.98
C LEU A 197 6.93 -0.65 6.12
N ILE A 198 5.68 -0.39 6.47
CA ILE A 198 4.62 -1.40 6.49
C ILE A 198 4.40 -1.95 5.08
N ILE A 199 4.27 -1.08 4.07
CA ILE A 199 4.13 -1.49 2.66
C ILE A 199 5.36 -2.26 2.19
N PHE A 200 6.56 -1.75 2.50
CA PHE A 200 7.82 -2.42 2.16
C PHE A 200 7.90 -3.82 2.77
N SER A 201 7.58 -3.96 4.06
CA SER A 201 7.48 -5.26 4.72
C SER A 201 6.45 -6.16 4.05
N GLY A 202 5.31 -5.58 3.63
CA GLY A 202 4.29 -6.15 2.74
C GLY A 202 4.92 -6.89 1.56
N ILE A 203 5.54 -6.12 0.67
CA ILE A 203 6.15 -6.58 -0.58
C ILE A 203 7.25 -7.61 -0.32
N VAL A 204 8.15 -7.33 0.63
CA VAL A 204 9.31 -8.20 0.91
C VAL A 204 8.89 -9.58 1.39
N SER A 205 7.78 -9.69 2.13
CA SER A 205 7.28 -11.00 2.56
C SER A 205 6.83 -11.90 1.41
N GLY A 206 6.41 -11.31 0.29
CA GLY A 206 5.96 -12.06 -0.89
C GLY A 206 7.10 -12.69 -1.66
N ILE A 207 8.33 -12.20 -1.45
CA ILE A 207 9.53 -12.70 -2.11
C ILE A 207 9.79 -14.16 -1.72
N LEU A 208 9.68 -14.49 -0.42
CA LEU A 208 10.06 -15.82 0.07
C LEU A 208 9.12 -16.94 -0.44
N PRO A 209 7.77 -16.80 -0.39
CA PRO A 209 6.85 -17.74 -1.04
C PRO A 209 6.99 -17.78 -2.56
N GLY A 210 7.28 -16.63 -3.20
CA GLY A 210 7.54 -16.56 -4.64
C GLY A 210 8.79 -17.33 -5.06
N LEU A 211 9.85 -17.31 -4.24
CA LEU A 211 11.01 -18.17 -4.45
C LEU A 211 10.67 -19.65 -4.24
N ALA A 212 9.89 -19.96 -3.19
CA ALA A 212 9.48 -21.33 -2.91
C ALA A 212 8.64 -21.96 -4.03
N SER A 213 7.78 -21.18 -4.72
CA SER A 213 7.02 -21.68 -5.87
C SER A 213 7.91 -21.97 -7.08
N LEU A 214 9.00 -21.22 -7.28
CA LEU A 214 10.00 -21.53 -8.30
C LEU A 214 10.71 -22.85 -7.99
N PHE A 215 11.00 -23.14 -6.72
CA PHE A 215 11.59 -24.44 -6.33
C PHE A 215 10.61 -25.62 -6.42
N ALA A 216 9.29 -25.36 -6.44
CA ALA A 216 8.25 -26.38 -6.55
C ALA A 216 7.94 -26.80 -8.00
N LEU A 217 8.57 -26.18 -9.01
CA LEU A 217 8.41 -26.55 -10.42
C LEU A 217 8.83 -28.00 -10.68
N PRO A 218 7.99 -28.87 -11.28
CA PRO A 218 8.28 -30.29 -11.46
C PRO A 218 9.46 -30.56 -12.41
N ASP A 219 9.68 -29.70 -13.41
CA ASP A 219 10.77 -29.84 -14.38
C ASP A 219 12.08 -29.22 -13.86
N GLN A 220 13.14 -30.03 -13.75
CA GLN A 220 14.45 -29.59 -13.25
C GLN A 220 15.13 -28.56 -14.17
N SER A 221 15.00 -28.70 -15.49
CA SER A 221 15.55 -27.77 -16.48
C SER A 221 14.84 -26.41 -16.43
N ALA A 222 13.51 -26.41 -16.34
CA ALA A 222 12.70 -25.20 -16.20
C ALA A 222 13.00 -24.48 -14.87
N ARG A 223 13.15 -25.22 -13.77
CA ARG A 223 13.50 -24.66 -12.45
C ARG A 223 14.82 -23.88 -12.48
N ILE A 224 15.87 -24.47 -13.04
CA ILE A 224 17.20 -23.84 -13.10
C ILE A 224 17.16 -22.61 -14.02
N PHE A 225 16.50 -22.73 -15.18
CA PHE A 225 16.34 -21.61 -16.11
C PHE A 225 15.53 -20.46 -15.51
N SER A 226 14.39 -20.74 -14.87
CA SER A 226 13.55 -19.75 -14.20
C SER A 226 14.28 -19.07 -13.03
N PHE A 227 15.05 -19.82 -12.23
CA PHE A 227 15.79 -19.26 -11.12
C PHE A 227 16.92 -18.32 -11.59
N ILE A 228 17.70 -18.75 -12.59
CA ILE A 228 18.79 -17.94 -13.15
C ILE A 228 18.23 -16.68 -13.83
N SER A 229 17.18 -16.83 -14.64
CA SER A 229 16.56 -15.67 -15.30
C SER A 229 15.95 -14.69 -14.29
N PHE A 230 15.27 -15.18 -13.25
CA PHE A 230 14.78 -14.35 -12.15
C PHE A 230 15.91 -13.58 -11.46
N LEU A 231 17.03 -14.24 -11.15
CA LEU A 231 18.18 -13.61 -10.49
C LEU A 231 18.79 -12.52 -11.37
N ILE A 232 19.00 -12.81 -12.66
CA ILE A 232 19.57 -11.85 -13.61
C ILE A 232 18.66 -10.64 -13.77
N ILE A 233 17.36 -10.85 -13.99
CA ILE A 233 16.39 -9.76 -14.13
C ILE A 233 16.35 -8.93 -12.85
N THR A 234 16.27 -9.55 -11.68
CA THR A 234 16.22 -8.85 -10.40
C THR A 234 17.46 -7.98 -10.19
N VAL A 235 18.66 -8.52 -10.41
CA VAL A 235 19.92 -7.77 -10.26
C VAL A 235 20.00 -6.64 -11.29
N ALA A 236 19.64 -6.90 -12.55
CA ALA A 236 19.63 -5.89 -13.60
C ALA A 236 18.65 -4.75 -13.28
N THR A 237 17.43 -5.08 -12.84
CA THR A 237 16.42 -4.09 -12.43
C THR A 237 16.89 -3.26 -11.23
N ILE A 238 17.46 -3.90 -10.19
CA ILE A 238 18.01 -3.17 -9.03
C ILE A 238 19.13 -2.22 -9.49
N PHE A 239 20.03 -2.70 -10.35
CA PHE A 239 21.14 -1.89 -10.86
C PHE A 239 20.65 -0.65 -11.63
N VAL A 240 19.68 -0.84 -12.53
CA VAL A 240 19.04 0.27 -13.26
C VAL A 240 18.36 1.26 -12.31
N ILE A 241 17.61 0.76 -11.33
CA ILE A 241 16.93 1.60 -10.34
C ILE A 241 17.95 2.43 -9.56
N VAL A 242 19.06 1.85 -9.10
CA VAL A 242 20.10 2.56 -8.34
C VAL A 242 20.75 3.65 -9.19
N ILE A 243 21.09 3.38 -10.45
CA ILE A 243 21.66 4.39 -11.36
C ILE A 243 20.71 5.58 -11.54
N VAL A 244 19.44 5.31 -11.77
CA VAL A 244 18.43 6.38 -11.97
C VAL A 244 18.21 7.15 -10.67
N GLN A 245 18.19 6.48 -9.52
CA GLN A 245 17.92 7.09 -8.22
C GLN A 245 19.09 7.93 -7.70
N GLU A 246 20.34 7.49 -7.93
CA GLU A 246 21.54 8.26 -7.58
C GLU A 246 21.89 9.33 -8.64
N GLY A 247 21.29 9.22 -9.83
CA GLY A 247 21.38 10.21 -10.89
C GLY A 247 20.94 11.60 -10.41
N GLN A 248 21.88 12.55 -10.43
CA GLN A 248 21.61 13.95 -10.12
C GLN A 248 22.29 14.87 -11.13
N ARG A 249 21.54 15.86 -11.61
CA ARG A 249 22.04 16.98 -12.39
C ARG A 249 22.50 18.08 -11.43
N ARG A 250 23.80 18.36 -11.41
CA ARG A 250 24.39 19.43 -10.58
C ARG A 250 24.31 20.75 -11.34
N ILE A 251 23.47 21.67 -10.89
CA ILE A 251 23.41 23.03 -11.46
C ILE A 251 24.32 23.94 -10.62
N PRO A 252 25.39 24.53 -11.19
CA PRO A 252 26.27 25.41 -10.45
C PRO A 252 25.52 26.70 -10.09
N VAL A 253 25.62 27.10 -8.81
CA VAL A 253 25.10 28.36 -8.30
C VAL A 253 26.22 29.16 -7.66
N GLN A 254 26.19 30.46 -7.88
CA GLN A 254 27.13 31.39 -7.27
C GLN A 254 26.38 32.16 -6.19
N TYR A 255 26.71 31.92 -4.93
CA TYR A 255 26.19 32.74 -3.84
C TYR A 255 26.81 34.14 -3.93
N GLY A 256 25.97 35.16 -3.72
CA GLY A 256 26.39 36.56 -3.76
C GLY A 256 27.62 36.83 -2.89
N ARG A 257 28.59 37.55 -3.44
CA ARG A 257 29.84 37.89 -2.76
C ARG A 257 29.54 38.89 -1.64
N ARG A 258 29.90 38.58 -0.38
CA ARG A 258 29.87 39.57 0.70
C ARG A 258 31.20 40.32 0.70
N VAL A 259 31.20 41.54 0.19
CA VAL A 259 32.37 42.43 0.28
C VAL A 259 32.40 43.02 1.69
N ARG A 260 33.46 42.77 2.46
CA ARG A 260 33.67 43.39 3.77
C ARG A 260 35.03 44.10 3.74
N GLY A 261 35.02 45.43 3.64
CA GLY A 261 36.24 46.24 3.47
C GLY A 261 36.87 46.11 2.07
N ARG A 262 38.20 46.07 1.98
CA ARG A 262 38.96 45.94 0.70
C ARG A 262 39.19 44.48 0.26
N LYS A 263 38.74 43.49 1.03
CA LYS A 263 38.88 42.08 0.69
C LYS A 263 37.54 41.52 0.24
N VAL A 264 37.51 41.01 -0.98
CA VAL A 264 36.35 40.28 -1.49
C VAL A 264 36.50 38.82 -1.06
N TYR A 265 35.67 38.38 -0.13
CA TYR A 265 35.55 36.95 0.16
C TYR A 265 34.88 36.30 -1.06
N GLN A 266 35.60 35.38 -1.70
CA GLN A 266 35.11 34.64 -2.86
C GLN A 266 33.85 33.90 -2.44
N GLY A 267 32.74 34.13 -3.15
CA GLY A 267 31.53 33.34 -2.96
C GLY A 267 31.89 31.89 -3.26
N GLN A 268 31.72 31.01 -2.27
CA GLN A 268 31.95 29.58 -2.45
C GLN A 268 31.06 29.10 -3.60
N SER A 269 31.66 28.50 -4.63
CA SER A 269 30.87 27.83 -5.66
C SER A 269 30.14 26.67 -4.99
N SER A 270 28.82 26.65 -5.14
CA SER A 270 28.00 25.54 -4.72
C SER A 270 27.22 25.03 -5.92
N TYR A 271 26.56 23.90 -5.76
CA TYR A 271 25.64 23.39 -6.76
C TYR A 271 24.33 22.98 -6.10
N ILE A 272 23.23 23.19 -6.81
CA ILE A 272 21.95 22.64 -6.42
C ILE A 272 21.84 21.26 -7.08
N PRO A 273 21.74 20.16 -6.30
CA PRO A 273 21.52 18.84 -6.86
C PRO A 273 20.05 18.69 -7.27
N LEU A 274 19.79 18.56 -8.57
CA LEU A 274 18.49 18.15 -9.09
C LEU A 274 18.52 16.64 -9.34
N LYS A 275 17.84 15.86 -8.51
CA LYS A 275 17.71 14.41 -8.72
C LYS A 275 16.91 14.14 -10.00
N VAL A 276 17.24 13.05 -10.69
CA VAL A 276 16.50 12.59 -11.88
C VAL A 276 15.07 12.23 -11.50
N ASN A 277 14.87 11.56 -10.36
CA ASN A 277 13.55 11.34 -9.76
C ASN A 277 13.43 12.15 -8.47
N THR A 278 12.68 13.26 -8.52
CA THR A 278 12.43 14.13 -7.35
C THR A 278 11.26 13.64 -6.49
N ALA A 279 10.32 12.90 -7.08
CA ALA A 279 9.06 12.54 -6.45
C ALA A 279 9.11 11.20 -5.68
N GLY A 280 10.17 10.42 -5.86
CA GLY A 280 10.39 9.18 -5.12
C GLY A 280 9.32 8.13 -5.39
N MET A 281 8.71 7.61 -4.33
CA MET A 281 7.75 6.49 -4.38
C MET A 281 6.27 6.95 -4.42
N ILE A 282 5.99 8.22 -4.09
CA ILE A 282 4.62 8.77 -4.05
C ILE A 282 3.88 8.62 -5.39
N PRO A 283 4.48 8.94 -6.56
CA PRO A 283 3.77 8.82 -7.84
C PRO A 283 3.38 7.38 -8.20
N ILE A 284 4.19 6.40 -7.82
CA ILE A 284 3.90 4.98 -8.09
C ILE A 284 2.69 4.55 -7.26
N ILE A 285 2.66 4.91 -5.97
CA ILE A 285 1.51 4.66 -5.11
C ILE A 285 0.27 5.36 -5.66
N PHE A 286 0.41 6.62 -6.09
CA PHE A 286 -0.68 7.39 -6.68
C PHE A 286 -1.27 6.75 -7.95
N ALA A 287 -0.41 6.36 -8.89
CA ALA A 287 -0.84 5.66 -10.10
C ALA A 287 -1.58 4.36 -9.75
N SER A 288 -1.07 3.64 -8.75
CA SER A 288 -1.69 2.40 -8.32
C SER A 288 -3.05 2.58 -7.65
N SER A 289 -3.22 3.61 -6.82
CA SER A 289 -4.52 3.90 -6.20
C SER A 289 -5.56 4.31 -7.23
N ILE A 290 -5.17 5.06 -8.27
CA ILE A 290 -6.06 5.42 -9.38
C ILE A 290 -6.51 4.19 -10.14
N LEU A 291 -5.61 3.23 -10.35
CA LEU A 291 -5.94 1.97 -11.03
C LEU A 291 -6.95 1.14 -10.22
N ILE A 292 -6.76 1.05 -8.90
CA ILE A 292 -7.63 0.25 -8.01
C ILE A 292 -9.00 0.92 -7.77
N PHE A 293 -9.08 2.24 -7.83
CA PHE A 293 -10.26 2.99 -7.38
C PHE A 293 -11.55 2.72 -8.17
N PRO A 294 -11.58 2.74 -9.53
CA PRO A 294 -12.80 2.48 -10.29
C PRO A 294 -13.38 1.07 -10.07
N PRO A 295 -12.57 -0.01 -10.06
CA PRO A 295 -13.06 -1.35 -9.71
C PRO A 295 -13.69 -1.43 -8.32
N LEU A 296 -13.06 -0.82 -7.30
CA LEU A 296 -13.63 -0.80 -5.95
C LEU A 296 -14.98 -0.07 -5.90
N LEU A 297 -15.11 1.04 -6.63
CA LEU A 297 -16.38 1.75 -6.75
C LEU A 297 -17.42 0.91 -7.50
N ALA A 298 -17.04 0.24 -8.58
CA ALA A 298 -17.92 -0.66 -9.31
C ALA A 298 -18.45 -1.77 -8.39
N GLY A 299 -17.60 -2.33 -7.53
CA GLY A 299 -17.98 -3.31 -6.51
C GLY A 299 -19.12 -2.85 -5.57
N LEU A 300 -19.30 -1.54 -5.35
CA LEU A 300 -20.41 -1.03 -4.53
C LEU A 300 -21.77 -1.14 -5.24
N PHE A 301 -21.78 -0.98 -6.56
CA PHE A 301 -23.00 -0.92 -7.37
C PHE A 301 -23.44 -2.26 -7.95
N ILE A 302 -22.56 -3.27 -7.91
CA ILE A 302 -22.89 -4.64 -8.28
C ILE A 302 -23.90 -5.19 -7.27
N ASN A 303 -25.15 -5.32 -7.71
CA ASN A 303 -26.25 -5.87 -6.91
C ASN A 303 -26.90 -7.09 -7.58
N GLY A 304 -26.44 -7.50 -8.78
CA GLY A 304 -26.98 -8.67 -9.50
C GLY A 304 -28.42 -8.48 -10.00
N ASN A 305 -28.87 -7.22 -10.11
CA ASN A 305 -30.22 -6.87 -10.53
C ASN A 305 -30.35 -6.62 -12.04
N GLY A 306 -29.26 -6.76 -12.81
CA GLY A 306 -29.28 -6.65 -14.28
C GLY A 306 -29.64 -5.25 -14.81
N GLY A 307 -29.61 -4.23 -13.95
CA GLY A 307 -29.86 -2.84 -14.35
C GLY A 307 -28.69 -2.23 -15.12
N ILE A 308 -28.93 -1.12 -15.81
CA ILE A 308 -27.89 -0.39 -16.58
C ILE A 308 -26.67 -0.04 -15.70
N VAL A 309 -26.90 0.27 -14.42
CA VAL A 309 -25.85 0.55 -13.42
C VAL A 309 -25.04 -0.71 -13.08
N ASP A 310 -25.67 -1.87 -13.08
CA ASP A 310 -25.03 -3.17 -12.86
C ASP A 310 -24.15 -3.53 -14.07
N SER A 311 -24.66 -3.38 -15.30
CA SER A 311 -23.89 -3.63 -16.53
C SER A 311 -22.67 -2.69 -16.67
N ILE A 312 -22.82 -1.42 -16.30
CA ILE A 312 -21.69 -0.46 -16.28
C ILE A 312 -20.70 -0.84 -15.18
N ALA A 313 -21.17 -1.22 -13.98
CA ALA A 313 -20.30 -1.66 -12.91
C ALA A 313 -19.55 -2.96 -13.28
N THR A 314 -20.21 -3.92 -13.92
CA THR A 314 -19.55 -5.14 -14.40
C THR A 314 -18.53 -4.85 -15.50
N ALA A 315 -18.83 -3.91 -16.41
CA ALA A 315 -17.91 -3.52 -17.48
C ALA A 315 -16.66 -2.81 -16.92
N VAL A 316 -16.83 -1.95 -15.91
CA VAL A 316 -15.73 -1.26 -15.22
C VAL A 316 -14.92 -2.24 -14.35
N ALA A 317 -15.58 -3.23 -13.72
CA ALA A 317 -14.90 -4.27 -12.96
C ALA A 317 -14.14 -5.27 -13.85
N SER A 318 -14.56 -5.47 -15.10
CA SER A 318 -13.86 -6.29 -16.10
C SER A 318 -12.78 -5.55 -16.88
N PHE A 319 -12.70 -4.23 -16.75
CA PHE A 319 -11.70 -3.40 -17.47
C PHE A 319 -10.28 -3.52 -16.87
N SER A 320 -10.09 -4.44 -15.91
CA SER A 320 -8.86 -4.64 -15.16
C SER A 320 -8.30 -6.05 -15.27
#